data_AF-F3KML8-F1
#
_entry.id   AF-F3KML8-F1
#
_cell.length_a   1.000
_cell.length_b   1.000
_cell.length_c   1.000
_cell.angle_alpha   90.00
_cell.angle_beta   90.00
_cell.angle_gamma   90.00
#
_symmetry.space_group_name_H-M   'P 1'
#
loop_
_entity.id
_entity.type
_entity.pdbx_description
1 polymer ?
#
loop_
_entity_poly.entity_id
_entity_poly.type
_entity_poly.pdbx_seq_one_letter_code
_entity_poly.pdbx_strand_id
1 'polypeptide(L)' 'MCFKIKSVQICGVDDAGRGSMLGPLVIAGISLKKSDVSKLKLLGVKDSKQLTPKLREELYKK' A
#
# COMPACT_ATOMS: atom_id res chain seq x y z
N MET A 1 6.19 36.85 1.24
CA MET A 1 5.77 35.68 2.03
C MET A 1 5.55 34.51 1.06
N CYS A 2 6.49 33.57 0.96
CA CYS A 2 6.36 32.42 0.05
C CYS A 2 5.51 31.34 0.73
N PHE A 3 4.26 31.18 0.28
CA PHE A 3 3.41 30.07 0.74
C PHE A 3 4.02 28.76 0.24
N LYS A 4 4.61 27.99 1.15
CA LYS A 4 5.07 26.63 0.88
C LYS A 4 3.84 25.80 0.51
N ILE A 5 3.72 25.42 -0.75
CA ILE A 5 2.67 24.49 -1.21
C ILE A 5 2.81 23.22 -0.36
N LYS A 6 1.79 22.92 0.45
CA LYS A 6 1.76 21.69 1.26
C LYS A 6 1.99 20.50 0.33
N SER A 7 2.93 19.64 0.69
CA SER A 7 3.25 18.44 -0.09
C SER A 7 2.00 17.62 -0.37
N VAL A 8 1.68 17.39 -1.64
CA VAL A 8 0.53 16.56 -2.05
C VAL A 8 0.73 15.13 -1.54
N GLN A 9 -0.19 14.70 -0.69
CA GLN A 9 -0.30 13.32 -0.21
C GLN A 9 -1.23 12.54 -1.14
N ILE A 10 -0.90 11.29 -1.37
CA ILE A 10 -1.72 10.31 -2.09
C ILE A 10 -2.05 9.22 -1.07
N CYS A 11 -3.33 8.87 -0.97
CA CYS A 11 -3.79 7.78 -0.14
C CYS A 11 -4.40 6.67 -1.00
N GLY A 12 -4.18 5.42 -0.59
CA GLY A 12 -4.82 4.24 -1.15
C GLY A 12 -5.38 3.39 -0.02
N VAL A 13 -6.54 2.77 -0.26
CA VAL A 13 -7.21 1.88 0.69
C VAL A 13 -7.55 0.58 -0.03
N ASP A 14 -7.37 -0.55 0.64
CA ASP A 14 -7.67 -1.88 0.12
C ASP A 14 -8.22 -2.80 1.23
N ASP A 15 -8.93 -3.85 0.82
CA ASP A 15 -9.59 -4.80 1.71
C ASP A 15 -9.25 -6.26 1.36
N ALA A 16 -9.19 -7.12 2.38
CA ALA A 16 -8.98 -8.56 2.23
C ALA A 16 -9.94 -9.33 3.14
N GLY A 17 -10.59 -10.35 2.59
CA GLY A 17 -11.49 -11.24 3.35
C GLY A 17 -12.99 -11.06 3.09
N ARG A 18 -13.41 -10.16 2.17
CA ARG A 18 -14.83 -9.92 1.85
C ARG A 18 -15.65 -11.14 1.39
N GLY A 19 -14.99 -12.20 0.93
CA GLY A 19 -15.63 -13.43 0.44
C GLY A 19 -15.36 -14.68 1.30
N SER A 20 -14.68 -14.51 2.44
CA SER A 20 -14.35 -15.62 3.33
C SER A 20 -15.55 -16.02 4.19
N MET A 21 -15.81 -17.33 4.30
CA MET A 21 -16.88 -17.85 5.18
C MET A 21 -16.52 -17.74 6.67
N LEU A 22 -15.22 -17.80 6.98
CA LEU A 22 -14.66 -17.63 8.33
C LEU A 22 -13.44 -16.71 8.28
N GLY A 23 -13.24 -15.96 9.36
CA GLY A 23 -12.12 -15.03 9.53
C GLY A 23 -12.52 -13.56 9.41
N PRO A 24 -11.66 -12.64 9.85
CA PRO A 24 -11.95 -11.21 9.85
C PRO A 24 -11.84 -10.61 8.44
N LEU A 25 -12.64 -9.57 8.18
CA LEU A 25 -12.39 -8.61 7.11
C LEU A 25 -11.29 -7.65 7.58
N VAL A 26 -10.22 -7.54 6.80
CA VAL A 26 -9.11 -6.64 7.08
C VAL A 26 -9.12 -5.49 6.08
N ILE A 27 -9.04 -4.26 6.57
CA ILE A 27 -8.94 -3.05 5.74
C ILE A 27 -7.60 -2.38 6.04
N ALA A 28 -6.86 -2.03 5.00
CA ALA A 28 -5.58 -1.36 5.10
C ALA A 28 -5.58 -0.04 4.32
N GLY A 29 -4.99 1.00 4.89
CA GLY A 29 -4.79 2.29 4.24
C GLY A 29 -3.33 2.71 4.25
N ILE A 30 -2.84 3.24 3.14
CA ILE A 30 -1.50 3.82 3.04
C ILE A 30 -1.60 5.27 2.63
N SER A 31 -0.73 6.12 3.16
CA SER A 31 -0.59 7.52 2.73
C SER A 31 0.88 7.83 2.48
N LEU A 32 1.17 8.44 1.34
CA LEU A 32 2.52 8.79 0.92
C LEU A 32 2.56 10.09 0.15
N LYS A 33 3.70 10.77 0.19
CA LYS A 33 3.94 11.94 -0.67
C LYS A 33 3.98 11.50 -2.12
N LYS A 34 3.50 12.35 -3.03
CA LYS A 34 3.57 12.10 -4.48
C LYS A 34 4.98 11.78 -4.98
N SER A 35 6.01 12.32 -4.35
CA SER A 35 7.43 12.03 -4.67
C SER A 35 7.86 10.59 -4.36
N ASP A 36 7.22 9.92 -3.40
CA ASP A 36 7.61 8.58 -2.93
C ASP A 36 6.89 7.46 -3.70
N VAL A 37 5.92 7.80 -4.57
CA VAL A 37 5.21 6.82 -5.42
C VAL A 37 6.18 6.02 -6.30
N SER A 38 7.20 6.67 -6.84
CA SER A 38 8.21 6.00 -7.67
C SER A 38 9.00 4.96 -6.88
N LYS A 39 9.24 5.20 -5.58
CA LYS A 39 9.92 4.24 -4.69
C LYS A 39 9.06 3.00 -4.46
N LEU A 40 7.74 3.18 -4.27
CA LEU A 40 6.80 2.06 -4.17
C LEU A 40 6.79 1.17 -5.41
N LYS A 41 6.84 1.76 -6.61
CA LYS A 41 6.96 0.99 -7.86
C LYS A 41 8.27 0.22 -7.94
N LEU A 42 9.39 0.83 -7.53
CA LEU A 42 10.72 0.18 -7.51
C LEU A 42 10.80 -0.97 -6.50
N LEU A 43 10.09 -0.86 -5.37
CA LEU A 43 9.99 -1.93 -4.37
C LEU A 43 9.23 -3.16 -4.89
N GLY A 44 8.59 -3.07 -6.06
CA GLY A 44 7.91 -4.20 -6.68
C GLY A 44 6.61 -4.59 -5.98
N VAL A 45 6.02 -3.69 -5.19
CA VAL A 45 4.73 -3.91 -4.52
C VAL A 45 3.64 -3.96 -5.60
N LYS A 46 3.32 -5.16 -6.05
CA LYS A 46 2.27 -5.46 -7.03
C LYS A 46 1.04 -6.02 -6.32
N ASP A 47 -0.05 -6.21 -7.09
CA ASP A 47 -1.28 -6.82 -6.61
C ASP A 47 -0.98 -8.14 -5.85
N SER A 48 -1.66 -8.32 -4.72
CA SER A 48 -1.46 -9.45 -3.83
C SER A 48 -1.70 -10.81 -4.51
N LYS A 49 -2.45 -10.85 -5.62
CA LYS A 49 -2.71 -12.05 -6.43
C LYS A 49 -1.54 -12.45 -7.33
N GLN A 50 -0.59 -11.54 -7.56
CA GLN A 50 0.64 -11.81 -8.32
C GLN A 50 1.84 -12.12 -7.41
N LEU A 51 1.67 -12.02 -6.09
CA LEU A 51 2.73 -12.24 -5.11
C LEU A 51 2.47 -13.53 -4.34
N THR A 52 3.51 -14.35 -4.15
CA THR A 52 3.42 -15.52 -3.27
C THR A 52 3.28 -15.08 -1.81
N PRO A 53 2.68 -15.89 -0.92
CA PRO A 53 2.59 -15.58 0.52
C PRO A 53 3.96 -15.21 1.13
N LYS A 54 5.00 -15.98 0.79
CA LYS A 54 6.37 -15.73 1.24
C LYS A 54 6.90 -14.36 0.80
N LEU A 55 6.68 -13.99 -0.46
CA LEU A 55 7.12 -12.70 -0.99
C LEU A 55 6.37 -11.53 -0.33
N ARG A 56 5.08 -11.70 0.02
CA ARG A 56 4.32 -10.69 0.78
C ARG A 56 4.89 -10.48 2.18
N GLU A 57 5.28 -11.54 2.87
CA GLU A 57 5.92 -11.43 4.19
C GLU A 57 7.30 -10.78 4.12
N GLU A 58 8.08 -11.06 3.08
CA GLU A 58 9.38 -10.42 2.86
C GLU A 58 9.23 -8.92 2.55
N LEU A 59 8.23 -8.54 1.75
CA LEU A 59 7.93 -7.12 1.48
C LEU A 59 7.44 -6.38 2.72
N TYR A 60 6.71 -7.03 3.63
CA TYR A 60 6.27 -6.42 4.88
C TYR A 60 7.43 -6.08 5.83
N LYS A 61 8.55 -6.81 5.73
CA LYS A 61 9.75 -6.58 6.57
C LYS A 61 10.67 -5.48 6.02
N LYS A 62 10.46 -5.02 4.78
CA LYS A 62 11.28 -3.98 4.14
C LYS A 62 10.71 -2.58 4.38
#